data_AF-A0A265EAJ9-F1
#
_entry.id   AF-A0A265EAJ9-F1
#
_cell.length_a   1.000
_cell.length_b   1.000
_cell.length_c   1.000
_cell.angle_alpha   90.00
_cell.angle_beta   90.00
_cell.angle_gamma   90.00
#
_symmetry.space_group_name_H-M   'P 1'
#
loop_
_entity.id
_entity.type
_entity.pdbx_description
1 polymer ?
#
loop_
_entity_poly.entity_id
_entity_poly.type
_entity_poly.pdbx_seq_one_letter_code
_entity_poly.pdbx_strand_id
1 'polypeptide(L)'
;MAADMVMIKVMTLKVKQVKMDSVEATNQDDDKETYLLKRTPEDDRIDWSAPAEEVHRLIRATSRPYPGAFSYYRDHKVTIWRASVHPNAHYIGIPGQIISSNPLAIDVLCTDGILRIEDYGMEGLYQFI
;
A
#
# COMPACT_ATOMS: atom_id res chain seq x y z
N MET A 1 -5.30 13.64 -9.04
CA MET A 1 -5.06 14.85 -9.85
C MET A 1 -4.36 14.55 -11.18
N ALA A 2 -3.16 13.94 -11.22
CA ALA A 2 -2.50 13.60 -12.49
C ALA A 2 -3.19 12.44 -13.25
N ALA A 3 -3.58 11.37 -12.54
CA ALA A 3 -4.30 10.24 -13.13
C ALA A 3 -5.67 10.64 -13.72
N ASP A 4 -6.39 11.53 -13.03
CA ASP A 4 -7.70 12.03 -13.49
C ASP A 4 -7.59 12.80 -14.81
N MET A 5 -6.52 13.59 -14.99
CA MET A 5 -6.26 14.27 -16.26
C MET A 5 -5.96 13.30 -17.40
N VAL A 6 -5.27 12.19 -17.14
CA VAL A 6 -5.00 11.16 -18.16
C VAL A 6 -6.31 10.54 -18.61
N MET A 7 -7.16 10.13 -17.67
CA MET A 7 -8.46 9.52 -17.99
C MET A 7 -9.35 10.45 -18.81
N ILE A 8 -9.49 11.70 -18.38
CA ILE A 8 -10.29 12.72 -19.09
C ILE A 8 -9.75 12.91 -20.52
N LYS A 9 -8.42 13.00 -20.68
CA LYS A 9 -7.78 13.17 -21.99
C LYS A 9 -8.03 11.96 -22.89
N VAL A 10 -7.84 10.75 -22.39
CA VAL A 10 -8.06 9.50 -23.15
C VAL A 10 -9.52 9.37 -23.57
N MET A 11 -10.45 9.59 -22.64
CA MET A 11 -11.89 9.53 -22.92
C MET A 11 -12.30 10.57 -23.96
N THR A 12 -11.81 11.81 -23.85
CA THR A 12 -12.11 12.86 -24.83
C THR A 12 -11.61 12.51 -26.22
N LEU A 13 -10.41 11.93 -26.34
CA LEU A 13 -9.87 11.48 -27.63
C LEU A 13 -10.68 10.31 -28.21
N LYS A 14 -10.97 9.29 -27.40
CA LYS A 14 -11.70 8.11 -27.84
C LYS A 14 -13.13 8.43 -28.24
N VAL A 15 -13.83 9.30 -27.51
CA VAL A 15 -15.18 9.77 -27.88
C VAL A 15 -15.17 10.50 -29.23
N LYS A 16 -14.12 11.27 -29.56
CA LYS A 16 -13.98 11.89 -30.89
C LYS A 16 -13.79 10.84 -31.98
N GLN A 17 -12.96 9.84 -31.73
CA GLN A 17 -12.74 8.74 -32.68
C GLN A 17 -14.04 7.96 -32.95
N VAL A 18 -14.84 7.70 -31.91
CA VAL A 18 -16.17 7.07 -32.06
C VAL A 18 -17.07 7.91 -32.97
N LYS A 19 -17.13 9.22 -32.76
CA LYS A 19 -17.95 10.13 -33.59
C LYS A 19 -17.50 10.19 -35.05
N MET A 20 -16.21 9.97 -35.30
CA MET A 20 -15.60 9.98 -36.63
C MET A 20 -15.50 8.58 -37.25
N ASP A 21 -16.07 7.56 -36.59
CA ASP A 21 -15.98 6.14 -36.98
C ASP A 21 -14.53 5.68 -37.27
N SER A 22 -13.58 6.14 -36.46
CA SER A 22 -12.14 5.91 -36.60
C SER A 22 -11.53 5.19 -35.40
N VAL A 23 -12.36 4.48 -34.63
CA VAL A 23 -11.88 3.69 -33.49
C VAL A 23 -11.31 2.38 -33.98
N GLU A 24 -10.05 2.13 -33.61
CA GLU A 24 -9.45 0.80 -33.68
C GLU A 24 -9.70 0.08 -32.36
N ALA A 25 -10.46 -1.01 -32.42
CA ALA A 25 -10.70 -1.91 -31.29
C ALA A 25 -9.69 -3.07 -31.31
N THR A 26 -9.32 -3.55 -30.12
CA THR A 26 -8.44 -4.70 -29.96
C THR A 26 -9.14 -5.71 -29.07
N ASN A 27 -9.20 -6.97 -29.51
CA ASN A 27 -9.70 -8.05 -28.67
C ASN A 27 -8.78 -8.23 -27.46
N GLN A 28 -9.37 -8.45 -26.28
CA GLN A 28 -8.61 -8.79 -25.09
C GLN A 28 -8.06 -10.22 -25.24
N ASP A 29 -6.92 -10.48 -24.61
CA ASP A 29 -6.28 -11.78 -24.60
C ASP A 29 -6.72 -12.53 -23.35
N ASP A 30 -7.60 -13.53 -23.52
CA ASP A 30 -8.22 -14.26 -22.41
C ASP A 30 -7.18 -15.01 -21.55
N ASP A 31 -6.02 -15.38 -22.13
CA ASP A 31 -4.93 -16.03 -21.38
C ASP A 31 -4.20 -15.05 -20.43
N LYS A 32 -4.50 -13.75 -20.52
CA LYS A 32 -3.93 -12.69 -19.69
C LYS A 32 -4.96 -12.04 -18.76
N GLU A 33 -6.17 -12.58 -18.68
CA GLU A 33 -7.20 -12.02 -17.82
C GLU A 33 -6.87 -12.21 -16.33
N THR A 34 -7.27 -11.24 -15.51
CA THR A 34 -7.18 -11.33 -14.04
C THR A 34 -8.42 -10.73 -13.41
N TYR A 35 -8.84 -11.29 -12.28
CA TYR A 35 -10.02 -10.82 -11.55
C TYR A 35 -9.58 -10.16 -10.24
N LEU A 36 -9.93 -8.89 -10.07
CA LEU A 36 -9.74 -8.21 -8.79
C LEU A 36 -10.97 -8.45 -7.90
N LEU A 37 -10.80 -9.26 -6.87
CA LEU A 37 -11.84 -9.53 -5.89
C LEU A 37 -12.09 -8.31 -4.99
N LYS A 38 -13.30 -8.25 -4.42
CA LYS A 38 -13.65 -7.23 -3.45
C LYS A 38 -12.77 -7.37 -2.20
N ARG A 39 -12.13 -6.27 -1.80
CA ARG A 39 -11.35 -6.21 -0.57
C ARG A 39 -12.23 -6.15 0.67
N THR A 40 -11.75 -6.79 1.72
CA THR A 40 -12.25 -6.76 3.09
C THR A 40 -11.30 -5.92 3.96
N PRO A 41 -11.75 -5.38 5.10
CA PRO A 41 -10.87 -4.70 6.03
C PRO A 41 -9.67 -5.55 6.47
N GLU A 42 -9.84 -6.87 6.57
CA GLU A 42 -8.79 -7.81 6.94
C GLU A 42 -7.63 -7.87 5.93
N ASP A 43 -7.88 -7.57 4.65
CA ASP A 43 -6.84 -7.51 3.61
C ASP A 43 -5.86 -6.34 3.81
N ASP A 44 -6.18 -5.38 4.68
CA ASP A 44 -5.30 -4.28 5.05
C ASP A 44 -4.42 -4.62 6.26
N ARG A 45 -4.60 -5.80 6.88
CA ARG A 45 -3.77 -6.24 8.01
C ARG A 45 -2.39 -6.65 7.51
N ILE A 46 -1.36 -6.07 8.10
CA ILE A 46 0.03 -6.40 7.80
C ILE A 46 0.35 -7.80 8.33
N ASP A 47 0.77 -8.66 7.41
CA ASP A 47 1.49 -9.89 7.73
C ASP A 47 2.99 -9.60 7.77
N TRP A 48 3.55 -9.56 8.98
CA TRP A 48 4.97 -9.30 9.16
C TRP A 48 5.88 -10.43 8.66
N SER A 49 5.33 -11.63 8.42
CA SER A 49 6.07 -12.75 7.82
C SER A 49 6.27 -12.60 6.31
N ALA A 50 5.67 -11.58 5.68
CA ALA A 50 5.92 -11.25 4.29
C ALA A 50 7.28 -10.53 4.10
N PRO A 51 7.83 -10.52 2.87
CA PRO A 51 8.97 -9.69 2.50
C PRO A 51 8.72 -8.20 2.77
N ALA A 52 9.76 -7.44 3.13
CA ALA A 52 9.63 -6.02 3.46
C ALA A 52 9.03 -5.20 2.31
N GLU A 53 9.39 -5.52 1.07
CA GLU A 53 8.82 -4.89 -0.12
C GLU A 53 7.34 -5.20 -0.34
N GLU A 54 6.86 -6.36 0.09
CA GLU A 54 5.44 -6.70 0.00
C GLU A 54 4.62 -5.91 1.00
N VAL A 55 5.08 -5.84 2.25
CA VAL A 55 4.46 -5.00 3.29
C VAL A 55 4.46 -3.53 2.87
N HIS A 56 5.56 -3.05 2.30
CA HIS A 56 5.65 -1.69 1.77
C HIS A 56 4.67 -1.43 0.62
N ARG A 57 4.51 -2.38 -0.32
CA ARG A 57 3.49 -2.28 -1.38
C ARG A 57 2.08 -2.19 -0.81
N LEU A 58 1.75 -3.01 0.19
CA LEU A 58 0.47 -2.95 0.89
C LEU A 58 0.23 -1.56 1.48
N ILE A 59 1.17 -1.05 2.28
CA ILE A 59 1.09 0.28 2.91
C ILE A 59 0.80 1.37 1.87
N ARG A 60 1.53 1.37 0.74
CA ARG A 60 1.30 2.38 -0.31
C ARG A 60 -0.05 2.22 -1.00
N ALA A 61 -0.48 0.99 -1.26
CA ALA A 61 -1.75 0.71 -1.92
C ALA A 61 -2.97 1.12 -1.06
N THR A 62 -2.81 1.11 0.25
CA THR A 62 -3.88 1.35 1.23
C THR A 62 -3.73 2.67 1.96
N SER A 63 -2.73 3.49 1.64
CA SER A 63 -2.51 4.77 2.34
C SER A 63 -3.63 5.77 2.08
N ARG A 64 -3.57 6.95 2.70
CA ARG A 64 -4.61 7.99 2.57
C ARG A 64 -4.92 8.26 1.09
N PRO A 65 -6.21 8.35 0.70
CA PRO A 65 -7.40 8.48 1.54
C PRO A 65 -8.07 7.15 1.95
N TYR A 66 -7.44 6.01 1.73
CA TYR A 66 -7.98 4.70 2.11
C TYR A 66 -7.79 4.42 3.62
N PRO A 67 -8.40 3.34 4.16
CA PRO A 67 -8.35 3.03 5.60
C PRO A 67 -6.94 2.84 6.21
N GLY A 68 -5.92 2.56 5.39
CA GLY A 68 -4.55 2.35 5.84
C GLY A 68 -4.23 0.90 6.17
N ALA A 69 -2.99 0.48 5.89
CA ALA A 69 -2.50 -0.82 6.32
C ALA A 69 -2.33 -0.79 7.84
N PHE A 70 -2.65 -1.86 8.55
CA PHE A 70 -2.60 -1.84 10.01
C PHE A 70 -1.99 -3.10 10.61
N SER A 71 -1.45 -2.94 11.82
CA SER A 71 -1.07 -4.04 12.70
C SER A 71 -1.55 -3.71 14.12
N TYR A 72 -1.36 -4.65 15.03
CA TYR A 72 -1.61 -4.43 16.45
C TYR A 72 -0.29 -4.26 17.20
N TYR A 73 -0.26 -3.28 18.10
CA TYR A 73 0.75 -3.19 19.13
C TYR A 73 0.04 -3.29 20.49
N ARG A 74 0.27 -4.42 21.17
CA ARG A 74 -0.60 -4.86 22.28
C ARG A 74 -2.06 -4.91 21.79
N ASP A 75 -2.98 -4.29 22.51
CA ASP A 75 -4.41 -4.27 22.17
C ASP A 75 -4.82 -3.05 21.31
N HIS A 76 -3.85 -2.25 20.84
CA HIS A 76 -4.11 -1.04 20.07
C HIS A 76 -3.84 -1.27 18.59
N LYS A 77 -4.81 -0.89 17.76
CA LYS A 77 -4.66 -0.88 16.31
C LYS A 77 -3.78 0.30 15.89
N VAL A 78 -2.72 -0.02 15.15
CA VAL A 78 -1.77 0.93 14.59
C VAL A 78 -1.90 0.92 13.08
N THR A 79 -2.35 2.03 12.52
CA THR A 79 -2.42 2.23 11.07
C THR A 79 -1.12 2.87 10.59
N ILE A 80 -0.49 2.29 9.59
CA ILE A 80 0.78 2.74 9.01
C ILE A 80 0.48 3.41 7.67
N TRP A 81 0.87 4.67 7.55
CA TRP A 81 0.59 5.51 6.38
C TRP A 81 1.79 5.62 5.44
N ARG A 82 3.00 5.57 5.99
CA ARG A 82 4.25 5.70 5.24
C ARG A 82 5.36 4.88 5.89
N ALA A 83 6.09 4.18 5.04
CA ALA A 83 7.28 3.43 5.42
C ALA A 83 8.29 3.40 4.27
N SER A 84 9.54 3.08 4.60
CA SER A 84 10.62 2.82 3.66
C SER A 84 11.23 1.44 3.92
N VAL A 85 11.76 0.82 2.87
CA VAL A 85 12.39 -0.52 2.96
C VAL A 85 13.89 -0.36 3.08
N HIS A 86 14.48 -1.14 3.99
CA HIS A 86 15.93 -1.23 4.17
C HIS A 86 16.39 -2.68 4.15
N PRO A 87 17.58 -2.98 3.60
CA PRO A 87 18.14 -4.32 3.67
C PRO A 87 18.44 -4.69 5.13
N ASN A 88 18.16 -5.94 5.50
CA ASN A 88 18.60 -6.49 6.77
C ASN A 88 19.98 -7.14 6.60
N ALA A 89 21.03 -6.50 7.13
CA ALA A 89 22.39 -7.05 7.09
C ALA A 89 22.83 -7.66 8.44
N HIS A 90 22.08 -7.45 9.52
CA HIS A 90 22.62 -7.59 10.89
C HIS A 90 21.67 -8.21 11.91
N TYR A 91 20.37 -8.24 11.67
CA TYR A 91 19.40 -8.62 12.69
C TYR A 91 18.85 -10.02 12.46
N ILE A 92 18.84 -10.82 13.54
CA ILE A 92 18.17 -12.12 13.60
C ILE A 92 17.06 -11.98 14.64
N GLY A 93 15.83 -12.33 14.26
CA GLY A 93 14.67 -12.17 15.13
C GLY A 93 13.41 -12.76 14.51
N ILE A 94 12.28 -12.53 15.18
CA ILE A 94 10.98 -12.97 14.71
C ILE A 94 10.39 -11.84 13.86
N PRO A 95 9.83 -12.12 12.67
CA PRO A 95 9.14 -11.09 11.88
C PRO A 95 8.05 -10.39 12.69
N GLY A 96 8.00 -9.07 12.62
CA GLY A 96 7.15 -8.20 13.43
C GLY A 96 7.81 -7.68 14.71
N GLN A 97 9.03 -8.12 15.03
CA GLN A 97 9.79 -7.59 16.15
C GLN A 97 10.31 -6.18 15.85
N ILE A 98 10.14 -5.27 16.81
CA ILE A 98 10.69 -3.91 16.76
C ILE A 98 12.20 -3.99 17.00
N ILE A 99 12.98 -3.52 16.03
CA ILE A 99 14.44 -3.44 16.09
C ILE A 99 14.86 -2.14 16.80
N SER A 100 14.25 -1.03 16.41
CA SER A 100 14.55 0.28 16.98
C SER A 100 13.29 1.16 16.99
N SER A 101 13.21 2.08 17.96
CA SER A 101 12.14 3.07 18.03
C SER A 101 12.72 4.40 18.50
N ASN A 102 12.50 5.46 17.72
CA ASN A 102 12.84 6.83 18.09
C ASN A 102 11.71 7.78 17.65
N PRO A 103 11.75 9.07 18.01
CA PRO A 103 10.68 10.00 17.68
C PRO A 103 10.41 10.21 16.18
N LEU A 104 11.36 9.87 15.30
CA LEU A 104 11.23 10.04 13.85
C LEU A 104 10.75 8.76 13.14
N ALA A 105 11.07 7.58 13.68
CA ALA A 105 10.78 6.33 13.01
C ALA A 105 10.79 5.10 13.95
N ILE A 106 10.12 4.04 13.50
CA ILE A 106 10.14 2.71 14.11
C ILE A 106 10.62 1.71 13.05
N ASP A 107 11.65 0.93 13.38
CA ASP A 107 12.16 -0.13 12.50
C ASP A 107 11.58 -1.48 12.95
N VAL A 108 10.92 -2.18 12.03
CA VAL A 108 10.32 -3.49 12.27
C VAL A 108 10.95 -4.52 11.34
N LEU A 109 11.28 -5.68 11.88
CA LEU A 109 11.85 -6.79 11.13
C LEU A 109 10.77 -7.47 10.26
N CYS A 110 11.06 -7.64 8.97
CA CYS A 110 10.33 -8.53 8.06
C CYS A 110 11.18 -9.77 7.76
N THR A 111 10.68 -10.70 6.96
CA THR A 111 11.39 -11.96 6.66
C THR A 111 12.73 -11.77 5.95
N ASP A 112 12.85 -10.78 5.05
CA ASP A 112 14.04 -10.54 4.23
C ASP A 112 14.64 -9.13 4.38
N GLY A 113 14.06 -8.30 5.24
CA GLY A 113 14.39 -6.89 5.30
C GLY A 113 13.87 -6.19 6.54
N ILE A 114 14.06 -4.88 6.58
CA ILE A 114 13.58 -4.00 7.64
C ILE A 114 12.60 -3.04 7.01
N LEU A 115 11.45 -2.88 7.66
CA LEU A 115 10.49 -1.86 7.33
C LEU A 115 10.62 -0.70 8.32
N ARG A 116 11.04 0.45 7.83
CA ARG A 116 11.12 1.69 8.61
C ARG A 116 9.80 2.45 8.49
N ILE A 117 9.04 2.49 9.56
CA ILE A 117 7.75 3.21 9.67
C ILE A 117 8.04 4.67 10.00
N GLU A 118 7.50 5.59 9.20
CA GLU A 118 7.79 7.03 9.26
C GLU A 118 6.54 7.90 9.46
N ASP A 119 5.35 7.34 9.21
CA ASP A 119 4.05 7.96 9.52
C ASP A 119 3.07 6.85 9.92
N TYR A 120 2.51 6.97 11.13
CA TYR A 120 1.53 6.03 11.68
C TYR A 120 0.54 6.76 12.59
N GLY A 121 -0.64 6.17 12.77
CA GLY A 121 -1.65 6.62 13.73
C GLY A 121 -2.15 5.46 14.58
N MET A 122 -2.58 5.75 15.81
CA MET A 122 -3.21 4.77 16.70
C MET A 122 -4.67 5.14 16.91
N GLU A 123 -5.60 4.19 16.77
CA GLU A 123 -6.99 4.41 17.17
C GLU A 123 -7.03 4.71 18.69
N GLY A 124 -7.61 5.86 19.06
CA GLY A 124 -7.79 6.28 20.46
C GLY A 124 -6.80 7.32 21.00
N LEU A 125 -5.74 7.68 20.27
CA LEU A 125 -4.89 8.83 20.59
C LEU A 125 -5.19 9.99 19.65
N TYR A 126 -6.23 10.77 19.98
CA TYR A 126 -6.34 12.14 19.48
C TYR A 126 -5.21 12.95 20.10
N GLN A 127 -4.11 13.14 19.37
CA GLN A 127 -3.26 14.30 19.61
C GLN A 127 -3.81 15.42 18.72
N PHE A 128 -4.75 16.17 19.29
CA PHE A 128 -4.98 17.54 18.83
C PHE A 128 -3.64 18.26 18.91
N ILE A 129 -3.15 18.72 17.77
CA ILE A 129 -2.23 19.86 17.70
C ILE A 129 -2.97 20.94 16.93
#